data_AF-A0A8H4XQV3-F1
#
_entry.id   AF-A0A8H4XQV3-F1
#
_cell.length_a   1.000
_cell.length_b   1.000
_cell.length_c   1.000
_cell.angle_alpha   90.00
_cell.angle_beta   90.00
_cell.angle_gamma   90.00
#
_symmetry.space_group_name_H-M   'P 1'
#
loop_
_entity.id
_entity.type
_entity.pdbx_description
1 polymer ?
#
loop_
_entity_poly.entity_id
_entity_poly.type
_entity_poly.pdbx_seq_one_letter_code
_entity_poly.pdbx_strand_id
1 'polypeptide(L)'
;MGSNGTQAAEFVKILGQTLEREGIDIELTCCDGVGWNEQEAMIPGLQVVGSDGKSAEDYLSVVTGHGYSSPPTFPLSTKRRTWLTEWTDLSGGFTPYTFFADGGVGEGMTWANHIQTAFVDANVSAFIYWIGAENSTTNSGMINLINDEVIPSKRFWSMASFSKFVRPDAHRVKATSSEASVTVSAFENTNGVIAIQ
;
A
#
# COMPACT_ATOMS: atom_id res chain seq x y z
N MET A 1 11.84 -19.53 -0.65
CA MET A 1 12.64 -19.08 0.51
C MET A 1 12.92 -17.61 0.31
N GLY A 2 12.31 -16.74 1.11
CA GLY A 2 12.60 -15.30 1.13
C GLY A 2 13.71 -15.00 2.13
N SER A 3 14.39 -13.86 1.98
CA SER A 3 15.32 -13.34 2.99
C SER A 3 14.57 -13.01 4.29
N ASN A 4 15.17 -13.28 5.44
CA ASN A 4 14.69 -12.72 6.71
C ASN A 4 15.14 -11.25 6.85
N GLY A 5 14.73 -10.59 7.95
CA GLY A 5 15.04 -9.17 8.18
C GLY A 5 16.53 -8.83 8.23
N THR A 6 17.38 -9.69 8.81
CA THR A 6 18.83 -9.42 8.91
C THR A 6 19.54 -9.66 7.57
N GLN A 7 19.12 -10.67 6.81
CA GLN A 7 19.62 -10.92 5.45
C GLN A 7 19.23 -9.77 4.50
N ALA A 8 18.00 -9.26 4.61
CA ALA A 8 17.57 -8.08 3.87
C ALA A 8 18.41 -6.85 4.26
N ALA A 9 18.64 -6.64 5.57
CA ALA A 9 19.42 -5.52 6.08
C ALA A 9 20.85 -5.49 5.53
N GLU A 10 21.51 -6.64 5.42
CA GLU A 10 22.86 -6.75 4.85
C GLU A 10 22.91 -6.18 3.43
N PHE A 11 21.98 -6.59 2.57
CA PHE A 11 21.96 -6.15 1.19
C PHE A 11 21.50 -4.70 1.02
N VAL A 12 20.54 -4.22 1.82
CA VAL A 12 20.12 -2.81 1.82
C VAL A 12 21.31 -1.89 2.07
N LYS A 13 22.19 -2.24 3.02
CA LYS A 13 23.39 -1.44 3.31
C LYS A 13 24.37 -1.44 2.14
N ILE A 14 24.62 -2.60 1.53
CA ILE A 14 25.49 -2.70 0.35
C ILE A 14 24.95 -1.86 -0.80
N LEU A 15 23.65 -1.96 -1.07
CA LEU A 15 22.99 -1.22 -2.15
C LEU A 15 23.03 0.30 -1.89
N GLY A 16 22.65 0.74 -0.69
CA GLY A 16 22.67 2.16 -0.30
C GLY A 16 24.06 2.78 -0.41
N GLN A 17 25.08 2.11 0.12
CA GLN A 17 26.47 2.57 0.00
C GLN A 17 26.96 2.61 -1.45
N THR A 18 26.47 1.70 -2.29
CA THR A 18 26.82 1.70 -3.72
C THR A 18 26.21 2.88 -4.43
N LEU A 19 24.92 3.16 -4.20
CA LEU A 19 24.25 4.34 -4.78
C LEU A 19 24.90 5.66 -4.33
N GLU A 20 25.28 5.77 -3.05
CA GLU A 20 26.04 6.92 -2.54
C GLU A 20 27.38 7.10 -3.29
N ARG A 21 28.14 6.01 -3.52
CA ARG A 21 29.42 6.06 -4.26
C ARG A 21 29.24 6.45 -5.73
N GLU A 22 28.17 5.98 -6.36
CA GLU A 22 27.86 6.29 -7.76
C GLU A 22 27.18 7.66 -7.92
N GLY A 23 26.84 8.35 -6.83
CA GLY A 23 26.17 9.65 -6.86
C GLY A 23 24.74 9.58 -7.39
N ILE A 24 24.04 8.45 -7.18
CA ILE A 24 22.66 8.24 -7.62
C ILE A 24 21.72 8.50 -6.46
N ASP A 25 20.86 9.52 -6.61
CA ASP A 25 19.80 9.83 -5.65
C ASP A 25 18.53 9.03 -5.99
N ILE A 26 18.16 8.10 -5.11
CA ILE A 26 16.99 7.25 -5.27
C ILE A 26 16.46 6.78 -3.91
N GLU A 27 15.14 6.68 -3.80
CA GLU A 27 14.47 6.17 -2.60
C GLU A 27 14.56 4.63 -2.55
N LEU A 28 15.27 4.08 -1.57
CA LEU A 28 15.31 2.64 -1.33
C LEU A 28 14.09 2.15 -0.55
N THR A 29 13.60 0.98 -0.94
CA THR A 29 12.47 0.28 -0.30
C THR A 29 12.88 -1.10 0.22
N CYS A 30 12.16 -1.58 1.22
CA CYS A 30 12.17 -2.98 1.63
C CYS A 30 10.92 -3.29 2.46
N CYS A 31 10.33 -4.49 2.40
CA CYS A 31 10.79 -5.66 1.69
C CYS A 31 9.69 -6.35 0.86
N ASP A 32 8.55 -5.69 0.70
CA ASP A 32 7.40 -6.24 -0.02
C ASP A 32 6.96 -7.59 0.59
N GLY A 33 6.92 -7.66 1.92
CA GLY A 33 6.44 -8.84 2.64
C GLY A 33 5.02 -9.21 2.21
N VAL A 34 4.75 -10.51 2.01
CA VAL A 34 3.48 -11.05 1.47
C VAL A 34 2.21 -10.65 2.26
N GLY A 35 2.39 -10.19 3.49
CA GLY A 35 1.35 -9.57 4.29
C GLY A 35 1.97 -8.57 5.27
N TRP A 36 1.10 -7.81 5.93
CA TRP A 36 1.49 -6.72 6.82
C TRP A 36 2.21 -7.20 8.09
N ASN A 37 1.73 -8.28 8.71
CA ASN A 37 2.39 -8.95 9.84
C ASN A 37 3.76 -9.53 9.44
N GLU A 38 3.84 -10.09 8.24
CA GLU A 38 5.08 -10.66 7.71
C GLU A 38 6.12 -9.56 7.48
N GLN A 39 5.71 -8.41 6.98
CA GLN A 39 6.58 -7.24 6.85
C GLN A 39 7.01 -6.70 8.23
N GLU A 40 6.09 -6.59 9.19
CA GLU A 40 6.39 -6.17 10.57
C GLU A 40 7.46 -7.06 11.20
N ALA A 41 7.39 -8.38 10.98
CA ALA A 41 8.38 -9.33 11.50
C ALA A 41 9.80 -9.13 10.94
N MET A 42 9.96 -8.44 9.81
CA MET A 42 11.27 -8.14 9.22
C MET A 42 11.92 -6.87 9.81
N ILE A 43 11.12 -5.94 10.33
CA ILE A 43 11.56 -4.60 10.75
C ILE A 43 12.64 -4.64 11.85
N PRO A 44 12.56 -5.50 12.90
CA PRO A 44 13.62 -5.58 13.90
C PRO A 44 14.99 -5.88 13.29
N GLY A 45 15.05 -6.70 12.23
CA GLY A 45 16.28 -7.00 11.51
C GLY A 45 16.83 -5.80 10.72
N LEU A 46 15.94 -4.97 10.17
CA LEU A 46 16.30 -3.75 9.43
C LEU A 46 16.83 -2.63 10.35
N GLN A 47 16.43 -2.66 11.62
CA GLN A 47 16.80 -1.65 12.64
C GLN A 47 18.09 -2.01 13.40
N VAL A 48 18.67 -3.19 13.19
CA VAL A 48 19.95 -3.56 13.83
C VAL A 48 21.05 -2.62 13.36
N VAL A 49 21.65 -1.88 14.29
CA VAL A 49 22.82 -1.03 14.03
C VAL A 49 24.06 -1.90 13.92
N GLY A 50 24.71 -1.85 12.76
CA GLY A 50 25.94 -2.60 12.49
C GLY A 50 27.20 -1.93 13.08
N SER A 51 28.35 -2.56 12.85
CA SER A 51 29.66 -2.04 13.29
C SER A 51 30.06 -0.71 12.65
N ASP A 52 29.45 -0.34 11.52
CA ASP A 52 29.59 0.94 10.83
C ASP A 52 28.71 2.06 11.44
N GLY A 53 27.96 1.77 12.51
CA GLY A 53 27.09 2.73 13.18
C GLY A 53 25.78 3.03 12.43
N LYS A 54 25.47 2.28 11.36
CA LYS A 54 24.23 2.44 10.59
C LYS A 54 23.40 1.16 10.61
N SER A 55 22.09 1.33 10.71
CA SER A 55 21.09 0.29 10.41
C SER A 55 20.72 0.28 8.93
N ALA A 56 19.99 -0.73 8.47
CA ALA A 56 19.42 -0.69 7.11
C ALA A 56 18.31 0.36 7.00
N GLU A 57 17.53 0.57 8.06
CA GLU A 57 16.51 1.62 8.13
C GLU A 57 17.09 3.03 7.88
N ASP A 58 18.37 3.26 8.17
CA ASP A 58 19.04 4.53 7.88
C ASP A 58 19.21 4.80 6.37
N TYR A 59 19.28 3.75 5.54
CA TYR A 59 19.32 3.86 4.07
C TYR A 59 17.94 3.81 3.41
N LEU A 60 16.93 3.26 4.08
CA LEU A 60 15.58 3.14 3.53
C LEU A 60 14.82 4.47 3.57
N SER A 61 14.07 4.74 2.51
CA SER A 61 13.12 5.86 2.43
C SER A 61 11.69 5.43 2.74
N VAL A 62 11.33 4.20 2.36
CA VAL A 62 9.99 3.62 2.53
C VAL A 62 10.10 2.15 2.96
N VAL A 63 9.27 1.71 3.90
CA VAL A 63 9.05 0.29 4.20
C VAL A 63 7.80 -0.19 3.47
N THR A 64 7.89 -1.30 2.76
CA THR A 64 6.86 -1.78 1.81
C THR A 64 6.33 -3.14 2.23
N GLY A 65 5.02 -3.36 2.07
CA GLY A 65 4.37 -4.62 2.39
C GLY A 65 3.10 -4.83 1.55
N HIS A 66 2.67 -6.08 1.46
CA HIS A 66 1.47 -6.49 0.73
C HIS A 66 0.29 -6.72 1.68
N GLY A 67 -0.89 -6.97 1.13
CA GLY A 67 -2.12 -7.22 1.90
C GLY A 67 -2.62 -8.67 1.93
N TYR A 68 -1.92 -9.63 1.32
CA TYR A 68 -2.47 -10.97 1.07
C TYR A 68 -2.58 -11.85 2.31
N SER A 69 -1.45 -12.11 2.99
CA SER A 69 -1.44 -12.98 4.17
C SER A 69 -2.02 -12.32 5.41
N SER A 70 -1.90 -10.99 5.48
CA SER A 70 -2.47 -10.17 6.53
C SER A 70 -2.69 -8.74 6.02
N PRO A 71 -3.88 -8.15 6.23
CA PRO A 71 -4.21 -6.83 5.71
C PRO A 71 -3.54 -5.71 6.52
N PRO A 72 -3.35 -4.52 5.93
CA PRO A 72 -2.82 -3.36 6.63
C PRO A 72 -3.86 -2.74 7.57
N THR A 73 -3.83 -3.14 8.84
CA THR A 73 -4.78 -2.66 9.87
C THR A 73 -4.11 -2.06 11.10
N PHE A 74 -2.78 -1.92 11.09
CA PHE A 74 -1.99 -1.35 12.19
C PHE A 74 -0.71 -0.68 11.63
N PRO A 75 -0.15 0.33 12.31
CA PRO A 75 1.07 0.97 11.86
C PRO A 75 2.28 0.04 12.03
N LEU A 76 3.11 -0.10 10.99
CA LEU A 76 4.38 -0.81 11.11
C LEU A 76 5.35 -0.05 12.04
N SER A 77 6.22 -0.77 12.75
CA SER A 77 7.13 -0.23 13.77
C SER A 77 8.41 0.43 13.21
N THR A 78 8.28 1.23 12.13
CA THR A 78 9.40 1.95 11.50
C THR A 78 9.27 3.47 11.65
N LYS A 79 10.41 4.17 11.62
CA LYS A 79 10.44 5.64 11.52
C LYS A 79 10.21 6.17 10.10
N ARG A 80 10.14 5.29 9.09
CA ARG A 80 10.01 5.65 7.66
C ARG A 80 8.54 5.68 7.23
N ARG A 81 8.28 6.28 6.06
CA ARG A 81 6.98 6.15 5.40
C ARG A 81 6.73 4.67 5.09
N THR A 82 5.46 4.26 5.04
CA THR A 82 5.10 2.87 4.73
C THR A 82 4.13 2.81 3.56
N TRP A 83 4.31 1.89 2.63
CA TRP A 83 3.41 1.73 1.48
C TRP A 83 2.81 0.33 1.45
N LEU A 84 1.53 0.25 1.11
CA LEU A 84 0.97 -0.99 0.55
C LEU A 84 1.38 -1.02 -0.91
N THR A 85 2.21 -1.99 -1.26
CA THR A 85 2.79 -2.07 -2.60
C THR A 85 2.10 -3.10 -3.49
N GLU A 86 1.33 -4.01 -2.90
CA GLU A 86 0.59 -5.00 -3.66
C GLU A 86 -0.61 -5.56 -2.88
N TRP A 87 -1.78 -5.53 -3.53
CA TRP A 87 -2.94 -6.30 -3.09
C TRP A 87 -3.96 -6.43 -4.22
N THR A 88 -4.66 -7.56 -4.28
CA THR A 88 -5.81 -7.78 -5.16
C THR A 88 -6.68 -8.96 -4.66
N ASP A 89 -7.82 -9.19 -5.32
CA ASP A 89 -8.61 -10.40 -5.15
C ASP A 89 -8.10 -11.50 -6.10
N LEU A 90 -7.45 -12.51 -5.52
CA LEU A 90 -6.91 -13.68 -6.23
C LEU A 90 -7.83 -14.91 -6.19
N SER A 91 -9.09 -14.76 -5.78
CA SER A 91 -10.05 -15.88 -5.71
C SER A 91 -10.49 -16.41 -7.07
N GLY A 92 -10.27 -15.65 -8.15
CA GLY A 92 -10.75 -15.97 -9.50
C GLY A 92 -12.19 -15.52 -9.77
N GLY A 93 -12.83 -14.78 -8.86
CA GLY A 93 -14.15 -14.18 -9.08
C GLY A 93 -14.15 -13.11 -10.18
N PHE A 94 -15.34 -12.77 -10.69
CA PHE A 94 -15.55 -11.72 -11.69
C PHE A 94 -16.71 -10.80 -11.30
N THR A 95 -16.39 -9.66 -10.69
CA THR A 95 -17.38 -8.72 -10.12
C THR A 95 -17.12 -7.29 -10.57
N PRO A 96 -17.14 -6.98 -11.88
CA PRO A 96 -16.80 -5.65 -12.38
C PRO A 96 -17.80 -4.57 -11.93
N TYR A 97 -19.09 -4.89 -11.81
CA TYR A 97 -20.14 -3.89 -11.62
C TYR A 97 -20.63 -3.73 -10.17
N THR A 98 -20.26 -4.64 -9.28
CA THR A 98 -20.78 -4.69 -7.90
C THR A 98 -20.00 -3.75 -6.99
N PHE A 99 -20.65 -2.68 -6.52
CA PHE A 99 -20.08 -1.87 -5.45
C PHE A 99 -20.32 -2.51 -4.09
N PHE A 100 -21.54 -2.99 -3.84
CA PHE A 100 -21.88 -3.79 -2.67
C PHE A 100 -22.98 -4.79 -3.03
N ALA A 101 -22.85 -6.03 -2.58
CA ALA A 101 -23.93 -7.01 -2.56
C ALA A 101 -23.93 -7.82 -1.26
N ASP A 102 -22.84 -8.54 -0.98
CA ASP A 102 -22.73 -9.42 0.20
C ASP A 102 -21.38 -9.30 0.93
N GLY A 103 -20.55 -8.32 0.56
CA GLY A 103 -19.22 -8.14 1.13
C GLY A 103 -18.17 -9.04 0.48
N GLY A 104 -18.42 -9.51 -0.75
CA GLY A 104 -17.45 -10.25 -1.53
C GLY A 104 -16.09 -9.53 -1.66
N VAL A 105 -15.02 -10.30 -1.73
CA VAL A 105 -13.63 -9.82 -1.80
C VAL A 105 -13.33 -8.93 -3.02
N GLY A 106 -14.10 -9.09 -4.09
CA GLY A 106 -13.96 -8.31 -5.33
C GLY A 106 -14.84 -7.07 -5.43
N GLU A 107 -15.67 -6.76 -4.42
CA GLU A 107 -16.64 -5.66 -4.46
C GLU A 107 -16.00 -4.29 -4.26
N GLY A 108 -16.58 -3.25 -4.86
CA GLY A 108 -16.06 -1.88 -4.74
C GLY A 108 -15.98 -1.35 -3.30
N MET A 109 -16.97 -1.64 -2.46
CA MET A 109 -17.03 -1.20 -1.06
C MET A 109 -15.95 -1.88 -0.22
N THR A 110 -15.69 -3.16 -0.45
CA THR A 110 -14.58 -3.90 0.17
C THR A 110 -13.26 -3.18 -0.08
N TRP A 111 -13.00 -2.79 -1.34
CA TRP A 111 -11.77 -2.08 -1.70
C TRP A 111 -11.73 -0.62 -1.24
N ALA A 112 -12.87 0.07 -1.19
CA ALA A 112 -12.94 1.41 -0.59
C ALA A 112 -12.57 1.36 0.90
N ASN A 113 -13.10 0.37 1.63
CA ASN A 113 -12.79 0.14 3.03
C ASN A 113 -11.32 -0.24 3.24
N HIS A 114 -10.76 -1.12 2.41
CA HIS A 114 -9.33 -1.47 2.48
C HIS A 114 -8.42 -0.25 2.33
N ILE A 115 -8.71 0.62 1.36
CA ILE A 115 -7.92 1.85 1.15
C ILE A 115 -8.05 2.77 2.37
N GLN A 116 -9.28 3.01 2.85
CA GLN A 116 -9.54 3.88 4.00
C GLN A 116 -8.82 3.37 5.27
N THR A 117 -8.99 2.09 5.61
CA THR A 117 -8.34 1.43 6.75
C THR A 117 -6.82 1.49 6.65
N ALA A 118 -6.23 1.26 5.47
CA ALA A 118 -4.78 1.35 5.31
C ALA A 118 -4.24 2.76 5.65
N PHE A 119 -4.93 3.82 5.22
CA PHE A 119 -4.51 5.20 5.53
C PHE A 119 -4.81 5.60 6.98
N VAL A 120 -5.99 5.25 7.50
CA VAL A 120 -6.45 5.70 8.82
C VAL A 120 -5.81 4.90 9.95
N ASP A 121 -5.80 3.57 9.82
CA ASP A 121 -5.43 2.64 10.90
C ASP A 121 -4.00 2.10 10.72
N ALA A 122 -3.57 1.83 9.49
CA ALA A 122 -2.23 1.33 9.22
C ALA A 122 -1.17 2.40 8.93
N ASN A 123 -1.59 3.68 8.95
CA ASN A 123 -0.71 4.83 8.78
C ASN A 123 0.14 4.80 7.50
N VAL A 124 -0.41 4.28 6.40
CA VAL A 124 0.34 4.19 5.15
C VAL A 124 0.39 5.54 4.44
N SER A 125 1.43 5.70 3.60
CA SER A 125 1.63 6.87 2.74
C SER A 125 1.29 6.60 1.27
N ALA A 126 1.03 5.34 0.89
CA ALA A 126 0.52 4.97 -0.43
C ALA A 126 -0.22 3.62 -0.40
N PHE A 127 -1.07 3.43 -1.39
CA PHE A 127 -1.78 2.17 -1.66
C PHE A 127 -1.66 1.83 -3.14
N ILE A 128 -1.06 0.68 -3.45
CA ILE A 128 -0.79 0.21 -4.80
C ILE A 128 -1.52 -1.13 -4.97
N TYR A 129 -2.46 -1.15 -5.91
CA TYR A 129 -3.16 -2.36 -6.33
C TYR A 129 -2.25 -3.22 -7.21
N TRP A 130 -2.52 -4.53 -7.33
CA TRP A 130 -1.67 -5.42 -8.12
C TRP A 130 -1.60 -5.09 -9.61
N ILE A 131 -2.67 -5.41 -10.37
CA ILE A 131 -2.73 -5.12 -11.80
C ILE A 131 -3.71 -3.98 -12.08
N GLY A 132 -3.26 -2.99 -12.85
CA GLY A 132 -4.10 -1.88 -13.31
C GLY A 132 -5.16 -2.34 -14.31
N ALA A 133 -4.72 -2.82 -15.47
CA ALA A 133 -5.57 -3.35 -16.54
C ALA A 133 -4.97 -4.62 -17.14
N GLU A 134 -5.80 -5.62 -17.41
CA GLU A 134 -5.37 -6.88 -18.01
C GLU A 134 -6.47 -7.54 -18.84
N ASN A 135 -6.06 -8.34 -19.83
CA ASN A 135 -6.99 -9.14 -20.63
C ASN A 135 -7.42 -10.40 -19.86
N SER A 136 -8.35 -10.21 -18.93
CA SER A 136 -8.89 -11.25 -18.05
C SER A 136 -10.36 -10.98 -17.73
N THR A 137 -11.06 -12.03 -17.32
CA THR A 137 -12.40 -11.97 -16.71
C THR A 137 -12.31 -12.37 -15.24
N THR A 138 -11.31 -11.87 -14.52
CA THR A 138 -11.08 -12.12 -13.09
C THR A 138 -10.93 -10.80 -12.34
N ASN A 139 -10.92 -10.86 -11.00
CA ASN A 139 -10.79 -9.69 -10.15
C ASN A 139 -9.33 -9.25 -9.89
N SER A 140 -8.35 -9.96 -10.44
CA SER A 140 -6.91 -9.67 -10.28
C SER A 140 -6.51 -8.28 -10.78
N GLY A 141 -7.13 -7.80 -11.86
CA GLY A 141 -7.02 -6.44 -12.36
C GLY A 141 -8.14 -5.51 -11.88
N MET A 142 -7.84 -4.21 -11.80
CA MET A 142 -8.86 -3.17 -11.58
C MET A 142 -9.70 -2.90 -12.83
N ILE A 143 -9.13 -3.06 -14.01
CA ILE A 143 -9.80 -2.87 -15.30
C ILE A 143 -9.67 -4.17 -16.10
N ASN A 144 -10.81 -4.76 -16.44
CA ASN A 144 -10.86 -5.93 -17.29
C ASN A 144 -10.83 -5.50 -18.76
N LEU A 145 -9.93 -6.09 -19.54
CA LEU A 145 -9.91 -5.99 -20.99
C LEU A 145 -10.50 -7.28 -21.55
N ILE A 146 -11.45 -7.16 -22.48
CA ILE A 146 -12.05 -8.31 -23.18
C ILE A 146 -11.92 -8.06 -24.67
N ASN A 147 -10.79 -8.47 -25.24
CA ASN A 147 -10.39 -8.10 -26.60
C ASN A 147 -10.33 -6.56 -26.76
N ASP A 148 -11.28 -5.96 -27.48
CA ASP A 148 -11.38 -4.52 -27.72
C ASP A 148 -12.35 -3.80 -26.74
N GLU A 149 -12.82 -4.50 -25.71
CA GLU A 149 -13.69 -3.95 -24.67
C GLU A 149 -12.91 -3.61 -23.41
N VAL A 150 -13.20 -2.46 -22.80
CA VAL A 150 -12.58 -1.97 -21.57
C VAL A 150 -13.64 -1.83 -20.48
N ILE A 151 -13.50 -2.58 -19.40
CA ILE A 151 -14.48 -2.65 -18.30
C ILE A 151 -13.80 -2.25 -16.98
N PRO A 152 -13.86 -0.97 -16.57
CA PRO A 152 -13.35 -0.53 -15.28
C PRO A 152 -14.26 -1.03 -14.15
N SER A 153 -13.70 -1.81 -13.22
CA SER A 153 -14.46 -2.37 -12.11
C SER A 153 -14.84 -1.34 -11.05
N LYS A 154 -15.74 -1.68 -10.12
CA LYS A 154 -15.99 -0.83 -8.94
C LYS A 154 -14.77 -0.68 -8.02
N ARG A 155 -13.79 -1.59 -8.09
CA ARG A 155 -12.50 -1.45 -7.38
C ARG A 155 -11.66 -0.31 -7.97
N PHE A 156 -11.62 -0.22 -9.30
CA PHE A 156 -11.02 0.93 -10.01
C PHE A 156 -11.66 2.24 -9.55
N TRP A 157 -12.99 2.31 -9.51
CA TRP A 157 -13.70 3.54 -9.13
C TRP A 157 -13.48 3.93 -7.66
N SER A 158 -13.36 2.96 -6.74
CA SER A 158 -12.96 3.22 -5.36
C SER A 158 -11.55 3.82 -5.28
N MET A 159 -10.57 3.22 -5.98
CA MET A 159 -9.21 3.76 -6.03
C MET A 159 -9.16 5.15 -6.68
N ALA A 160 -9.93 5.36 -7.76
CA ALA A 160 -10.03 6.64 -8.45
C ALA A 160 -10.61 7.75 -7.55
N SER A 161 -11.56 7.44 -6.67
CA SER A 161 -12.11 8.43 -5.72
C SER A 161 -11.02 9.01 -4.82
N PHE A 162 -10.17 8.15 -4.23
CA PHE A 162 -9.03 8.62 -3.45
C PHE A 162 -8.00 9.31 -4.33
N SER A 163 -7.50 8.63 -5.39
CA SER A 163 -6.38 9.10 -6.20
C SER A 163 -6.64 10.42 -6.92
N LYS A 164 -7.88 10.68 -7.34
CA LYS A 164 -8.24 11.92 -8.03
C LYS A 164 -8.11 13.16 -7.14
N PHE A 165 -8.36 13.03 -5.83
CA PHE A 165 -8.52 14.17 -4.92
C PHE A 165 -7.50 14.21 -3.78
N VAL A 166 -6.89 13.08 -3.42
CA VAL A 166 -5.77 12.99 -2.48
C VAL A 166 -4.48 12.94 -3.32
N ARG A 167 -3.88 14.11 -3.55
CA ARG A 167 -2.73 14.26 -4.45
C ARG A 167 -1.42 13.99 -3.69
N PRO A 168 -0.30 13.75 -4.40
CA PRO A 168 1.02 13.65 -3.77
C PRO A 168 1.27 14.82 -2.80
N ASP A 169 1.95 14.52 -1.70
CA ASP A 169 2.26 15.43 -0.60
C ASP A 169 1.04 15.92 0.21
N ALA A 170 -0.15 15.36 -0.01
CA ALA A 170 -1.28 15.58 0.90
C ALA A 170 -1.02 14.98 2.28
N HIS A 171 -1.49 15.68 3.32
CA HIS A 171 -1.38 15.23 4.70
C HIS A 171 -2.72 14.71 5.21
N ARG A 172 -2.73 13.51 5.79
CA ARG A 172 -3.91 12.99 6.48
C ARG A 172 -4.17 13.82 7.74
N VAL A 173 -5.41 14.26 7.90
CA VAL A 173 -5.88 15.04 9.05
C VAL A 173 -6.94 14.26 9.82
N LYS A 174 -7.18 14.67 11.08
CA LYS A 174 -8.17 14.02 11.93
C LYS A 174 -9.58 14.22 11.36
N ALA A 175 -10.30 13.11 11.17
CA ALA A 175 -11.73 13.07 10.91
C ALA A 175 -12.38 12.05 11.85
N THR A 176 -13.60 12.30 12.31
CA THR A 176 -14.33 11.42 13.22
C THR A 176 -15.81 11.37 12.84
N SER A 177 -16.42 10.21 12.96
CA SER A 177 -17.87 10.01 12.81
C SER A 177 -18.51 9.71 14.16
N SER A 178 -19.75 10.14 14.36
CA SER A 178 -20.57 9.76 15.53
C SER A 178 -21.30 8.43 15.32
N GLU A 179 -21.37 7.94 14.09
CA GLU A 179 -22.10 6.74 13.70
C GLU A 179 -21.13 5.68 13.18
N ALA A 180 -21.15 4.48 13.77
CA ALA A 180 -20.24 3.40 13.37
C ALA A 180 -20.49 2.89 11.94
N SER A 181 -21.69 3.10 11.39
CA SER A 181 -22.05 2.76 10.02
C SER A 181 -21.47 3.73 8.98
N VAL A 182 -20.85 4.83 9.42
CA VAL A 182 -20.24 5.85 8.56
C VAL A 182 -18.78 6.01 8.96
N THR A 183 -17.87 5.44 8.17
CA THR A 183 -16.43 5.59 8.36
C THR A 183 -15.90 6.75 7.53
N VAL A 184 -14.91 7.49 8.04
CA VAL A 184 -14.44 8.74 7.42
C VAL A 184 -12.92 8.84 7.46
N SER A 185 -12.35 9.42 6.40
CA SER A 185 -10.96 9.85 6.32
C SER A 185 -10.89 11.25 5.69
N ALA A 186 -9.84 12.01 6.00
CA ALA A 186 -9.66 13.35 5.44
C ALA A 186 -8.20 13.66 5.18
N PHE A 187 -7.95 14.39 4.09
CA PHE A 187 -6.63 14.75 3.63
C PHE A 187 -6.61 16.20 3.16
N GLU A 188 -5.61 16.95 3.58
CA GLU A 188 -5.34 18.31 3.11
C GLU A 188 -4.21 18.28 2.09
N ASN A 189 -4.51 18.72 0.86
CA ASN A 189 -3.51 18.85 -0.19
C ASN A 189 -2.62 20.08 0.04
N THR A 190 -1.44 20.10 -0.56
CA THR A 190 -0.49 21.24 -0.46
C THR A 190 -1.03 22.57 -0.98
N ASN A 191 -2.07 22.55 -1.81
CA ASN A 191 -2.78 23.73 -2.31
C ASN A 191 -3.98 24.15 -1.43
N GLY A 192 -4.17 23.52 -0.27
CA GLY A 192 -5.25 23.80 0.68
C GLY A 192 -6.60 23.12 0.35
N VAL A 193 -6.69 22.35 -0.73
CA VAL A 193 -7.91 21.58 -1.03
C VAL A 193 -8.03 20.42 -0.03
N ILE A 194 -9.17 20.33 0.66
CA ILE A 194 -9.48 19.23 1.58
C ILE A 194 -10.35 18.19 0.86
N ALA A 195 -9.90 16.94 0.84
CA ALA A 195 -10.65 15.79 0.35
C ALA A 195 -11.10 14.93 1.55
N ILE A 196 -12.41 14.74 1.69
CA ILE A 196 -13.01 13.83 2.68
C ILE A 196 -13.48 12.59 1.92
N GLN A 197 -13.00 11.42 2.32
CA GLN A 197 -13.24 10.12 1.67
C GLN A 197 -13.82 9.11 2.66
#